data_AF-A0A964A228-F1
#
_entry.id   AF-A0A964A228-F1
#
_cell.length_a   1.000
_cell.length_b   1.000
_cell.length_c   1.000
_cell.angle_alpha   90.00
_cell.angle_beta   90.00
_cell.angle_gamma   90.00
#
_symmetry.space_group_name_H-M   'P 1'
#
loop_
_entity.id
_entity.type
_entity.pdbx_description
1 polymer ?
#
loop_
_entity_poly.entity_id
_entity_poly.type
_entity_poly.pdbx_seq_one_letter_code
_entity_poly.pdbx_strand_id
1 'polypeptide(L)'
;MVTGLLVVFLLATCYLREVIFLSIHAAATHHPDVYKSHMKVPAFLSGRSETDLIIYKYLFTAIFSAACMTLTLLAIHTLFAKKKTSLHCLFAYGMFILAIALTWLAEKWVFSNQGYPLTVGMLHILQSPIALIVMIPVLRIHQQATGTGQAAGHNVT
;
A
#
# COMPACT_ATOMS: atom_id res chain seq x y z
N MET A 1 -10.84 6.67 -19.41
CA MET A 1 -9.63 5.92 -19.82
C MET A 1 -8.47 6.06 -18.83
N VAL A 2 -8.11 7.27 -18.37
CA VAL A 2 -6.94 7.51 -17.48
C VAL A 2 -7.00 6.73 -16.16
N THR A 3 -8.12 6.72 -15.45
CA THR A 3 -8.25 5.99 -14.17
C THR A 3 -8.05 4.49 -14.33
N GLY A 4 -8.60 3.88 -15.39
CA GLY A 4 -8.42 2.45 -15.65
C GLY A 4 -6.95 2.10 -15.86
N LEU A 5 -6.21 2.95 -16.58
CA LEU A 5 -4.76 2.81 -16.75
C LEU A 5 -4.01 2.93 -15.42
N LEU A 6 -4.39 3.86 -14.55
CA LEU A 6 -3.80 4.00 -13.20
C LEU A 6 -4.04 2.77 -12.33
N VAL A 7 -5.22 2.14 -12.43
CA VAL A 7 -5.52 0.88 -11.73
C VAL A 7 -4.67 -0.26 -12.27
N VAL A 8 -4.49 -0.36 -13.59
CA VAL A 8 -3.60 -1.36 -14.20
C VAL A 8 -2.15 -1.16 -13.74
N PHE A 9 -1.66 0.09 -13.70
CA PHE A 9 -0.33 0.39 -13.17
C PHE A 9 -0.19 0.06 -11.69
N LEU A 10 -1.22 0.31 -10.88
CA LEU A 10 -1.24 -0.07 -9.47
C LEU A 10 -1.14 -1.59 -9.32
N LEU A 11 -1.94 -2.35 -10.06
CA LEU A 11 -1.89 -3.81 -10.06
C LEU A 11 -0.52 -4.34 -10.49
N ALA A 12 0.05 -3.79 -11.57
CA ALA A 12 1.38 -4.15 -12.05
C ALA A 12 2.47 -3.85 -11.00
N THR A 13 2.36 -2.72 -10.29
CA THR A 13 3.28 -2.32 -9.23
C THR A 13 3.19 -3.29 -8.05
N CYS A 14 1.98 -3.65 -7.62
CA CYS A 14 1.75 -4.63 -6.55
C CYS A 14 2.26 -6.02 -6.93
N TYR A 15 2.05 -6.45 -8.18
CA TYR A 15 2.56 -7.72 -8.69
C TYR A 15 4.09 -7.75 -8.69
N LEU A 16 4.73 -6.70 -9.21
CA LEU A 16 6.19 -6.58 -9.24
C LEU A 16 6.79 -6.60 -7.83
N ARG A 17 6.15 -5.91 -6.89
CA ARG A 17 6.53 -5.94 -5.46
C ARG A 17 6.53 -7.36 -4.92
N GLU A 18 5.47 -8.12 -5.19
CA GLU A 18 5.35 -9.49 -4.69
C GLU A 18 6.44 -10.39 -5.26
N VAL A 19 6.71 -10.30 -6.57
CA VAL A 19 7.80 -11.04 -7.22
C VAL A 19 9.16 -10.72 -6.60
N ILE A 20 9.46 -9.44 -6.33
CA ILE A 20 10.73 -9.03 -5.70
C ILE A 20 10.81 -9.56 -4.26
N PHE A 21 9.74 -9.48 -3.48
CA PHE A 21 9.74 -9.87 -2.08
C PHE A 21 9.86 -11.39 -1.92
N LEU A 22 9.16 -12.14 -2.77
CA LEU A 22 9.31 -13.59 -2.87
C LEU A 22 10.74 -13.96 -3.26
N SER A 23 11.35 -13.24 -4.21
CA SER A 23 12.73 -13.47 -4.61
C SER A 23 13.73 -13.22 -3.48
N ILE A 24 13.54 -12.14 -2.72
CA ILE A 24 14.37 -11.82 -1.55
C ILE A 24 14.22 -12.89 -0.47
N HIS A 25 12.99 -13.32 -0.19
CA HIS A 25 12.71 -14.33 0.82
C HIS A 25 13.33 -15.69 0.44
N ALA A 26 13.21 -16.09 -0.83
CA ALA A 26 13.82 -17.31 -1.35
C ALA A 26 15.36 -17.27 -1.31
N ALA A 27 15.96 -16.11 -1.56
CA ALA A 27 17.41 -15.93 -1.46
C ALA A 27 17.91 -15.96 -0.01
N ALA A 28 17.14 -15.40 0.94
CA ALA A 28 17.53 -15.30 2.36
C ALA A 28 17.35 -16.61 3.15
N THR A 29 16.37 -17.45 2.80
CA THR A 29 16.02 -18.64 3.60
C THR A 29 16.77 -19.92 3.22
N HIS A 30 17.58 -19.91 2.16
CA HIS A 30 18.27 -21.11 1.63
C HIS A 30 17.37 -22.35 1.42
N HIS A 31 16.04 -22.19 1.41
CA HIS A 31 15.04 -23.24 1.19
C HIS A 31 14.49 -23.13 -0.23
N PRO A 32 15.14 -23.80 -1.20
CA PRO A 32 14.78 -23.69 -2.60
C PRO A 32 13.45 -24.35 -2.99
N ASP A 33 12.95 -25.26 -2.16
CA ASP A 33 12.07 -26.33 -2.63
C ASP A 33 10.61 -25.91 -2.84
N VAL A 34 10.19 -24.75 -2.33
CA VAL A 34 8.83 -24.26 -2.56
C VAL A 34 8.72 -23.40 -3.83
N TYR A 35 9.83 -22.88 -4.38
CA TYR A 35 9.78 -21.89 -5.48
C TYR A 35 10.87 -21.98 -6.57
N LYS A 36 11.91 -22.81 -6.44
CA LYS A 36 12.99 -22.91 -7.47
C LYS A 36 12.50 -23.35 -8.86
N SER A 37 11.34 -24.01 -8.97
CA SER A 37 10.85 -24.49 -10.28
C SER A 37 10.24 -23.38 -11.15
N HIS A 38 9.86 -22.23 -10.59
CA HIS A 38 9.02 -21.26 -11.33
C HIS A 38 9.47 -19.80 -11.32
N MET A 39 10.39 -19.35 -10.45
CA MET A 39 10.86 -17.96 -10.46
C MET A 39 12.38 -17.85 -10.34
N LYS A 40 13.03 -17.23 -11.34
CA LYS A 40 14.44 -16.87 -11.27
C LYS A 40 14.60 -15.65 -10.38
N VAL A 41 15.50 -15.75 -9.39
CA VAL A 41 15.93 -14.59 -8.60
C VAL A 41 16.49 -13.53 -9.58
N PRO A 42 15.99 -12.28 -9.54
CA PRO A 42 16.50 -11.20 -10.37
C PRO A 42 18.02 -11.05 -10.22
N ALA A 43 18.73 -10.78 -11.33
CA ALA A 43 20.19 -10.72 -11.34
C ALA A 43 20.79 -9.67 -10.37
N PHE A 44 20.03 -8.63 -10.02
CA PHE A 44 20.48 -7.63 -9.04
C PHE A 44 20.44 -8.13 -7.58
N LEU A 45 19.72 -9.23 -7.30
CA LEU A 45 19.63 -9.88 -5.98
C LEU A 45 20.53 -11.10 -5.86
N SER A 46 21.00 -11.67 -6.98
CA SER A 46 21.88 -12.85 -6.95
C SER A 46 23.26 -12.53 -6.37
N GLY A 47 23.76 -13.38 -5.47
CA GLY A 47 25.09 -13.26 -4.88
C GLY A 47 25.21 -12.22 -3.76
N ARG A 48 24.09 -11.69 -3.27
CA ARG A 48 24.05 -10.73 -2.14
C ARG A 48 24.02 -11.47 -0.80
N SER A 49 24.59 -10.85 0.23
CA SER A 49 24.53 -11.40 1.59
C SER A 49 23.11 -11.32 2.16
N GLU A 50 22.80 -12.13 3.17
CA GLU A 50 21.50 -12.09 3.86
C GLU A 50 21.20 -10.69 4.43
N THR A 51 22.22 -10.03 4.99
CA THR A 51 22.11 -8.66 5.51
C THR A 51 21.74 -7.66 4.41
N ASP A 52 22.36 -7.75 3.23
CA ASP A 52 22.01 -6.89 2.09
C ASP A 52 20.57 -7.13 1.62
N LEU A 53 20.15 -8.39 1.58
CA LEU A 53 18.78 -8.79 1.19
C LEU A 53 17.74 -8.22 2.16
N ILE A 54 18.02 -8.21 3.45
CA ILE A 54 17.16 -7.59 4.48
C ILE A 54 17.08 -6.08 4.25
N ILE A 55 18.21 -5.40 4.02
CA ILE A 55 18.24 -3.96 3.74
C ILE A 55 17.43 -3.64 2.48
N TYR A 56 17.60 -4.41 1.41
CA TYR A 56 16.82 -4.26 0.19
C TYR A 56 15.33 -4.47 0.41
N LYS A 57 14.92 -5.41 1.27
CA LYS A 57 13.52 -5.62 1.63
C LYS A 57 12.90 -4.34 2.22
N TYR A 58 13.62 -3.66 3.12
CA TYR A 58 13.15 -2.39 3.70
C TYR A 58 13.16 -1.24 2.68
N LEU A 59 14.19 -1.16 1.83
CA LEU A 59 14.26 -0.14 0.78
C LEU A 59 13.11 -0.30 -0.22
N PHE A 60 12.91 -1.52 -0.76
CA PHE A 60 11.81 -1.79 -1.68
C PHE A 60 10.45 -1.60 -1.00
N THR A 61 10.33 -1.90 0.28
CA THR A 61 9.13 -1.57 1.07
C THR A 61 8.82 -0.08 1.00
N ALA A 62 9.79 0.78 1.26
CA ALA A 62 9.58 2.23 1.18
C ALA A 62 9.21 2.68 -0.25
N ILE A 63 9.93 2.18 -1.26
CA ILE A 63 9.71 2.52 -2.67
C ILE A 63 8.31 2.11 -3.14
N PHE A 64 7.91 0.85 -2.89
CA PHE A 64 6.59 0.36 -3.30
C PHE A 64 5.46 1.02 -2.53
N SER A 65 5.63 1.30 -1.23
CA SER A 65 4.64 2.08 -0.47
C SER A 65 4.44 3.47 -1.07
N ALA A 66 5.52 4.17 -1.42
CA ALA A 66 5.44 5.49 -2.05
C ALA A 66 4.75 5.39 -3.43
N ALA A 67 5.14 4.42 -4.25
CA ALA A 67 4.54 4.21 -5.57
C ALA A 67 3.04 3.90 -5.49
N CYS A 68 2.63 2.97 -4.62
CA CYS A 68 1.22 2.62 -4.41
C CYS A 68 0.41 3.81 -3.87
N MET A 69 0.97 4.58 -2.94
CA MET A 69 0.35 5.80 -2.43
C MET A 69 0.14 6.83 -3.55
N THR A 70 1.18 7.12 -4.35
CA THR A 70 1.10 8.07 -5.46
C THR A 70 0.07 7.63 -6.49
N LEU A 71 0.09 6.37 -6.91
CA LEU A 71 -0.88 5.83 -7.87
C LEU A 71 -2.31 5.87 -7.32
N THR A 72 -2.51 5.55 -6.03
CA THR A 72 -3.82 5.63 -5.36
C THR A 72 -4.33 7.06 -5.30
N LEU A 73 -3.48 8.02 -4.92
CA LEU A 73 -3.82 9.44 -4.88
C LEU A 73 -4.16 9.99 -6.26
N LEU A 74 -3.39 9.61 -7.29
CA LEU A 74 -3.69 9.99 -8.67
C LEU A 74 -5.02 9.39 -9.14
N ALA A 75 -5.27 8.11 -8.86
CA ALA A 75 -6.52 7.45 -9.21
C ALA A 75 -7.73 8.15 -8.55
N ILE A 76 -7.64 8.46 -7.26
CA ILE A 76 -8.69 9.17 -6.52
C ILE A 76 -8.86 10.60 -7.03
N HIS A 77 -7.76 11.30 -7.33
CA HIS A 77 -7.82 12.65 -7.89
C HIS A 77 -8.55 12.66 -9.23
N THR A 78 -8.25 11.70 -10.13
CA THR A 78 -8.95 11.57 -11.41
C THR A 78 -10.41 11.18 -11.27
N LEU A 79 -10.77 10.36 -10.26
CA LEU A 79 -12.15 9.90 -10.05
C LEU A 79 -13.07 10.97 -9.47
N PHE A 80 -12.58 11.77 -8.55
CA PHE A 80 -13.43 12.68 -7.76
C PHE A 80 -13.18 14.16 -8.05
N ALA A 81 -12.09 14.52 -8.74
CA ALA A 81 -11.69 15.87 -9.16
C ALA A 81 -11.71 16.97 -8.06
N LYS A 82 -11.94 16.61 -6.80
CA LYS A 82 -12.03 17.52 -5.65
C LYS A 82 -10.73 17.47 -4.85
N LYS A 83 -10.05 18.62 -4.73
CA LYS A 83 -8.82 18.77 -3.93
C LYS A 83 -9.00 18.28 -2.49
N LYS A 84 -10.17 18.49 -1.88
CA LYS A 84 -10.49 17.99 -0.52
C LYS A 84 -10.42 16.47 -0.44
N THR A 85 -10.89 15.73 -1.45
CA THR A 85 -10.88 14.26 -1.46
C THR A 85 -9.47 13.68 -1.47
N SER A 86 -8.56 14.27 -2.25
CA SER A 86 -7.14 13.90 -2.24
C SER A 86 -6.48 14.14 -0.88
N LEU A 87 -6.87 15.20 -0.16
CA LEU A 87 -6.34 15.53 1.16
C LEU A 87 -6.79 14.52 2.24
N HIS A 88 -8.07 14.11 2.23
CA HIS A 88 -8.56 13.04 3.10
C HIS A 88 -7.86 11.70 2.83
N CYS A 89 -7.61 11.39 1.55
CA CYS A 89 -6.88 10.20 1.16
C CYS A 89 -5.43 10.23 1.66
N LEU A 90 -4.75 11.37 1.54
CA LEU A 90 -3.40 11.57 2.06
C LEU A 90 -3.37 11.43 3.58
N PHE A 91 -4.34 12.02 4.28
CA PHE A 91 -4.46 11.90 5.74
C PHE A 91 -4.68 10.45 6.17
N ALA A 92 -5.56 9.71 5.48
CA ALA A 92 -5.79 8.29 5.75
C ALA A 92 -4.53 7.45 5.54
N TYR A 93 -3.78 7.68 4.44
CA TYR A 93 -2.48 7.04 4.22
C TYR A 93 -1.46 7.40 5.31
N GLY A 94 -1.37 8.66 5.70
CA GLY A 94 -0.49 9.13 6.76
C GLY A 94 -0.78 8.50 8.12
N MET A 95 -2.07 8.41 8.48
CA MET A 95 -2.51 7.70 9.70
C MET A 95 -2.17 6.21 9.66
N PHE A 96 -2.29 5.57 8.50
CA PHE A 96 -1.93 4.17 8.33
C PHE A 96 -0.42 3.94 8.48
N ILE A 97 0.41 4.82 7.88
CA ILE A 97 1.87 4.80 8.03
C ILE A 97 2.26 5.03 9.50
N LEU A 98 1.62 5.99 10.17
CA LEU A 98 1.84 6.24 11.59
C LEU A 98 1.49 5.01 12.44
N ALA A 99 0.38 4.34 12.14
CA ALA A 99 -0.02 3.12 12.85
C ALA A 99 1.03 2.01 12.66
N ILE A 100 1.55 1.81 11.44
CA ILE A 100 2.64 0.86 11.16
C ILE A 100 3.92 1.22 11.94
N ALA A 101 4.26 2.50 12.02
CA ALA A 101 5.43 2.96 12.78
C ALA A 101 5.24 2.70 14.30
N LEU A 102 4.04 2.92 14.82
CA LEU A 102 3.70 2.66 16.21
C LEU A 102 3.71 1.16 16.52
N THR A 103 3.19 0.29 15.64
CA THR A 103 3.25 -1.17 15.84
C THR A 103 4.69 -1.68 15.79
N TRP A 104 5.52 -1.14 14.90
CA TRP A 104 6.94 -1.47 14.83
C TRP A 104 7.71 -1.03 16.09
N LEU A 105 7.43 0.18 16.59
CA LEU A 105 8.00 0.63 17.87
C LEU A 105 7.51 -0.25 19.03
N ALA A 106 6.22 -0.55 19.11
CA ALA A 106 5.66 -1.40 20.15
C ALA A 106 6.26 -2.83 20.12
N GLU A 107 6.58 -3.36 18.94
CA GLU A 107 7.28 -4.64 18.80
C GLU A 107 8.67 -4.59 19.43
N LYS A 108 9.43 -3.51 19.20
CA LYS A 108 10.78 -3.32 19.74
C LYS A 108 10.82 -3.16 21.25
N TRP A 109 9.79 -2.56 21.85
CA TRP A 109 9.82 -2.11 23.25
C TRP A 109 8.86 -2.86 24.19
N VAL A 110 7.81 -3.48 23.67
CA VAL A 110 6.71 -4.04 24.49
C VAL A 110 6.45 -5.53 24.24
N PHE A 111 6.41 -5.97 22.97
CA PHE A 111 5.82 -7.27 22.62
C PHE A 111 6.80 -8.38 22.21
N SER A 112 8.12 -8.19 22.38
CA SER A 112 9.15 -9.23 22.19
C SER A 112 8.91 -10.14 20.97
N ASN A 113 8.95 -9.56 19.75
CA ASN A 113 8.77 -10.22 18.45
C ASN A 113 7.36 -10.77 18.12
N GLN A 114 6.32 -10.62 18.95
CA GLN A 114 4.96 -11.04 18.58
C GLN A 114 4.23 -10.04 17.65
N GLY A 115 4.73 -8.81 17.52
CA GLY A 115 4.15 -7.75 16.68
C GLY A 115 4.52 -7.84 15.19
N TYR A 116 5.53 -8.65 14.83
CA TYR A 116 6.04 -8.72 13.46
C TYR A 116 4.97 -9.08 12.42
N PRO A 117 4.11 -10.11 12.62
CA PRO A 117 3.10 -10.48 11.64
C PRO A 117 2.05 -9.37 11.43
N LEU A 118 1.70 -8.64 12.48
CA LEU A 118 0.73 -7.55 12.42
C LEU A 118 1.30 -6.37 11.61
N THR A 119 2.54 -5.95 11.92
CA THR A 119 3.23 -4.88 11.18
C THR A 119 3.37 -5.24 9.70
N VAL A 120 3.74 -6.48 9.40
CA VAL A 120 3.84 -6.97 8.01
C VAL A 120 2.48 -7.00 7.32
N GLY A 121 1.43 -7.47 8.01
CA GLY A 121 0.07 -7.50 7.46
C GLY A 121 -0.48 -6.11 7.13
N MET A 122 -0.29 -5.14 8.02
CA MET A 122 -0.69 -3.75 7.78
C MET A 122 0.08 -3.13 6.60
N LEU A 123 1.36 -3.44 6.48
CA LEU A 123 2.20 -2.99 5.38
C LEU A 123 1.76 -3.62 4.04
N HIS A 124 1.36 -4.89 4.03
CA HIS A 124 0.80 -5.56 2.85
C HIS A 124 -0.49 -4.88 2.38
N ILE A 125 -1.39 -4.53 3.31
CA ILE A 125 -2.64 -3.83 2.97
C ILE A 125 -2.33 -2.48 2.32
N LEU A 126 -1.41 -1.71 2.90
CA LEU A 126 -1.02 -0.39 2.38
C LEU A 126 -0.38 -0.46 0.99
N GLN A 127 0.38 -1.52 0.72
CA GLN A 127 1.06 -1.76 -0.56
C GLN A 127 0.19 -2.51 -1.57
N SER A 128 -1.09 -2.73 -1.28
CA SER A 128 -2.00 -3.50 -2.13
C SER A 128 -3.05 -2.61 -2.81
N PRO A 129 -3.71 -3.12 -3.87
CA PRO A 129 -4.85 -2.45 -4.48
C PRO A 129 -6.06 -2.32 -3.54
N ILE A 130 -6.06 -3.07 -2.43
CA ILE A 130 -7.15 -3.09 -1.44
C ILE A 130 -7.36 -1.70 -0.86
N ALA A 131 -6.28 -0.95 -0.62
CA ALA A 131 -6.37 0.43 -0.13
C ALA A 131 -7.23 1.30 -1.06
N LEU A 132 -7.03 1.21 -2.38
CA LEU A 132 -7.85 1.93 -3.36
C LEU A 132 -9.29 1.39 -3.40
N ILE A 133 -9.48 0.08 -3.38
CA ILE A 133 -10.80 -0.57 -3.41
C ILE A 133 -11.65 -0.15 -2.21
N VAL A 134 -11.05 -0.02 -1.03
CA VAL A 134 -11.74 0.43 0.20
C VAL A 134 -11.97 1.94 0.19
N MET A 135 -11.02 2.74 -0.30
CA MET A 135 -11.15 4.20 -0.31
C MET A 135 -12.25 4.70 -1.26
N ILE A 136 -12.43 4.10 -2.43
CA ILE A 136 -13.45 4.54 -3.41
C ILE A 136 -14.88 4.57 -2.79
N PRO A 137 -15.41 3.48 -2.20
CA PRO A 137 -16.75 3.48 -1.62
C PRO A 137 -16.85 4.41 -0.40
N VAL A 138 -15.82 4.47 0.46
CA VAL A 138 -15.79 5.38 1.62
C VAL A 138 -15.92 6.84 1.17
N LEU A 139 -15.18 7.24 0.14
CA LEU A 139 -15.23 8.59 -0.40
C LEU A 139 -16.56 8.88 -1.10
N ARG A 140 -17.17 7.89 -1.77
CA ARG A 140 -18.52 8.04 -2.34
C ARG A 140 -19.58 8.26 -1.26
N ILE A 141 -19.56 7.47 -0.19
CA ILE A 141 -20.50 7.63 0.95
C ILE A 141 -20.31 9.02 1.58
N HIS A 142 -19.07 9.44 1.80
CA HIS A 142 -18.78 10.77 2.35
C HIS A 142 -19.30 11.91 1.45
N GLN A 143 -19.18 11.77 0.13
CA GLN A 143 -19.74 12.74 -0.82
C GLN A 143 -21.27 12.75 -0.83
N GLN A 144 -21.91 11.59 -0.69
CA GLN A 144 -23.37 11.50 -0.58
C GLN A 144 -23.87 12.17 0.71
N ALA A 145 -23.21 11.90 1.84
CA ALA A 145 -23.56 12.49 3.13
C ALA A 145 -23.36 14.02 3.18
N THR A 146 -22.38 14.54 2.43
CA THR A 146 -22.12 15.99 2.35
C THR A 146 -22.90 16.68 1.22
N GLY A 147 -23.46 15.93 0.27
CA GLY A 147 -24.20 16.44 -0.89
C GLY A 147 -25.72 16.53 -0.72
N THR A 148 -26.31 15.82 0.27
CA THR A 148 -27.76 15.88 0.56
C THR A 148 -28.17 17.00 1.52
N GLY A 149 -27.22 17.78 2.05
CA GLY A 149 -27.49 18.88 3.00
C GLY A 149 -27.77 20.26 2.40
N GLN A 150 -27.84 20.41 1.07
CA GLN A 150 -27.99 21.73 0.40
C GLN A 150 -29.30 21.95 -0.36
N ALA A 151 -30.24 20.98 -0.35
CA ALA A 151 -31.49 21.07 -1.11
C ALA A 151 -32.75 21.38 -0.27
N ALA A 152 -32.63 21.72 1.02
CA ALA A 152 -33.77 21.98 1.91
C ALA A 152 -33.84 23.42 2.44
N GLY A 153 -33.31 24.40 1.69
CA GLY A 153 -33.17 25.79 2.13
C GLY A 153 -33.63 26.86 1.14
N HIS A 154 -34.45 26.52 0.15
CA HIS A 154 -35.03 27.50 -0.77
C HIS A 154 -36.42 27.07 -1.22
N ASN A 155 -37.42 27.43 -0.42
CA ASN A 155 -38.75 27.88 -0.86
C ASN A 155 -39.65 28.04 0.37
N VAL A 156 -39.51 29.17 1.06
CA VAL A 156 -40.62 29.80 1.78
C VAL A 156 -40.44 31.31 1.64
N THR A 157 -41.01 31.84 0.57
CA THR A 157 -41.54 33.22 0.47
C THR A 157 -42.72 33.17 -0.47
#